data_AF-A0A835Z1V9-F1
#
_entry.id   AF-A0A835Z1V9-F1
#
_cell.length_a   1.000
_cell.length_b   1.000
_cell.length_c   1.000
_cell.angle_alpha   90.00
_cell.angle_beta   90.00
_cell.angle_gamma   90.00
#
_symmetry.space_group_name_H-M   'P 1'
#
loop_
_entity.id
_entity.type
_entity.pdbx_description
1 polymer ?
#
loop_
_entity_poly.entity_id
_entity_poly.type
_entity_poly.pdbx_seq_one_letter_code
_entity_poly.pdbx_strand_id
1 'polypeptide(L)'
;MSLLASLPLRSHGFQRASTAAARVAQNSCTTKVSRSSTLPPILCIRCRQHQKQRSSFHRLSKRPVLGLDWSSTLLFSAETSRSYCTDSTTGQDQPPTYTSSLMIRSPESMEQLGQLLARGAEAGDVILLIGDLGTGKTCFSRGFIRECAEDPDLLVTSPSYLLDNTYEATDGTMVHHMDLYRLSGADDLHVLNIPEILSTSVCLVEWPDRLQHLTPSVRLEVRISATSGDCRFVELVGHGEWWQEAVSGAGAAFADANT
;
A
#
# COMPACT_ATOMS: atom_id res chain seq x y z
N MET A 1 -9.96 38.83 -54.74
CA MET A 1 -8.90 39.85 -54.60
C MET A 1 -7.94 39.34 -53.53
N SER A 2 -7.14 38.30 -53.81
CA SER A 2 -5.79 38.34 -54.42
C SER A 2 -4.74 39.06 -53.59
N LEU A 3 -3.75 38.28 -53.11
CA LEU A 3 -2.28 38.52 -52.95
C LEU A 3 -1.81 37.73 -51.70
N LEU A 4 -1.19 36.54 -51.76
CA LEU A 4 0.10 36.10 -52.33
C LEU A 4 1.34 36.93 -51.91
N ALA A 5 2.22 36.32 -51.11
CA ALA A 5 3.69 36.23 -51.25
C ALA A 5 4.26 35.54 -49.98
N SER A 6 4.78 34.30 -50.01
CA SER A 6 6.02 33.78 -50.61
C SER A 6 7.32 34.10 -49.82
N LEU A 7 8.01 33.02 -49.48
CA LEU A 7 9.29 32.83 -48.73
C LEU A 7 10.50 33.58 -49.35
N PRO A 8 11.70 33.54 -48.72
CA PRO A 8 12.65 32.49 -49.12
C PRO A 8 13.55 31.88 -48.01
N LEU A 9 14.14 30.75 -48.41
CA LEU A 9 15.13 29.86 -47.79
C LEU A 9 16.55 30.44 -47.67
N ARG A 10 17.35 29.83 -46.76
CA ARG A 10 18.77 29.36 -46.87
C ARG A 10 19.47 29.48 -45.50
N SER A 11 20.51 28.74 -45.11
CA SER A 11 21.12 27.42 -45.40
C SER A 11 22.48 27.40 -44.68
N HIS A 12 22.98 26.21 -44.30
CA HIS A 12 24.35 25.89 -43.85
C HIS A 12 24.66 26.14 -42.35
N GLY A 13 25.37 25.28 -41.63
CA GLY A 13 26.04 24.03 -41.96
C GLY A 13 26.85 23.51 -40.77
N PHE A 14 27.16 22.21 -40.80
CA PHE A 14 28.37 21.53 -40.28
C PHE A 14 28.92 21.89 -38.87
N GLN A 15 28.98 20.88 -37.98
CA GLN A 15 30.25 20.24 -37.61
C GLN A 15 30.04 18.96 -36.76
N ARG A 16 30.96 18.01 -36.97
CA ARG A 16 31.11 16.69 -36.34
C ARG A 16 32.00 16.75 -35.09
N ALA A 17 32.06 15.59 -34.41
CA ALA A 17 33.03 15.08 -33.42
C ALA A 17 32.53 15.21 -31.96
N SER A 18 32.73 14.26 -31.05
CA SER A 18 33.76 13.23 -30.96
C SER A 18 33.31 12.03 -30.10
N THR A 19 33.75 10.85 -30.50
CA THR A 19 33.96 9.63 -29.72
C THR A 19 34.69 9.84 -28.38
N ALA A 20 34.33 9.08 -27.35
CA ALA A 20 35.27 8.51 -26.37
C ALA A 20 34.64 7.32 -25.62
N ALA A 21 35.19 6.14 -25.86
CA ALA A 21 34.98 4.92 -25.10
C ALA A 21 36.06 4.79 -24.02
N ALA A 22 35.71 4.32 -22.82
CA ALA A 22 36.64 3.76 -21.84
C ALA A 22 35.88 2.74 -20.97
N ARG A 23 35.91 1.45 -21.32
CA ARG A 23 36.78 0.40 -20.74
C ARG A 23 36.67 0.24 -19.21
N VAL A 24 35.78 -0.69 -18.84
CA VAL A 24 36.00 -1.86 -17.97
C VAL A 24 37.36 -1.92 -17.25
N ALA A 25 37.32 -1.92 -15.91
CA ALA A 25 38.38 -2.46 -15.07
C ALA A 25 37.76 -3.56 -14.16
N GLN A 26 38.03 -4.80 -14.52
CA GLN A 26 37.82 -5.98 -13.68
C GLN A 26 39.02 -6.10 -12.73
N ASN A 27 38.77 -6.12 -11.42
CA ASN A 27 39.78 -6.53 -10.44
C ASN A 27 39.30 -7.81 -9.75
N SER A 28 39.70 -8.94 -10.33
CA SER A 28 39.68 -10.26 -9.70
C SER A 28 40.94 -10.41 -8.84
N CYS A 29 40.78 -10.44 -7.51
CA CYS A 29 41.85 -10.78 -6.57
C CYS A 29 41.63 -12.21 -6.08
N THR A 30 42.40 -13.14 -6.62
CA THR A 30 42.54 -14.51 -6.15
C THR A 30 43.69 -14.58 -5.14
N THR A 31 43.41 -14.98 -3.90
CA THR A 31 44.48 -15.36 -2.95
C THR A 31 44.21 -16.74 -2.38
N LYS A 32 45.22 -17.60 -2.54
CA LYS A 32 45.28 -19.02 -2.22
C LYS A 32 45.17 -19.29 -0.72
N VAL A 33 44.51 -20.40 -0.41
CA VAL A 33 44.49 -21.08 0.89
C VAL A 33 45.76 -21.92 1.05
N SER A 34 46.44 -21.81 2.19
CA SER A 34 47.40 -22.82 2.66
C SER A 34 47.21 -23.08 4.15
N ARG A 35 47.26 -24.37 4.54
CA ARG A 35 46.92 -24.92 5.85
C ARG A 35 48.09 -24.92 6.84
N SER A 36 47.71 -24.91 8.14
CA SER A 36 48.24 -25.70 9.27
C SER A 36 49.01 -25.00 10.42
N SER A 37 48.26 -24.82 11.54
CA SER A 37 48.54 -25.20 12.94
C SER A 37 49.86 -24.81 13.63
N THR A 38 49.79 -23.92 14.63
CA THR A 38 49.92 -24.18 16.10
C THR A 38 49.82 -22.86 16.90
N LEU A 39 49.17 -22.89 18.08
CA LEU A 39 48.96 -21.81 19.08
C LEU A 39 49.86 -22.06 20.32
N PRO A 40 49.98 -21.20 21.38
CA PRO A 40 49.47 -19.82 21.70
C PRO A 40 50.63 -18.90 22.27
N PRO A 41 50.49 -17.82 23.09
CA PRO A 41 49.32 -17.07 23.63
C PRO A 41 49.41 -15.51 23.54
N ILE A 42 48.41 -14.84 24.16
CA ILE A 42 48.36 -13.44 24.65
C ILE A 42 47.57 -12.43 23.79
N LEU A 43 46.32 -12.23 24.23
CA LEU A 43 45.65 -10.94 24.46
C LEU A 43 45.87 -9.82 23.42
N CYS A 44 44.96 -9.68 22.45
CA CYS A 44 44.71 -8.40 21.82
C CYS A 44 43.22 -8.03 21.91
N ILE A 45 42.93 -7.17 22.87
CA ILE A 45 41.67 -6.46 23.04
C ILE A 45 41.57 -5.43 21.92
N ARG A 46 40.67 -5.67 20.95
CA ARG A 46 39.90 -4.70 20.13
C ARG A 46 39.68 -5.23 18.71
N CYS A 47 38.46 -5.69 18.42
CA CYS A 47 37.69 -5.22 17.26
C CYS A 47 36.25 -5.77 17.38
N ARG A 48 35.50 -5.25 18.34
CA ARG A 48 34.08 -5.55 18.55
C ARG A 48 33.22 -4.61 17.68
N GLN A 49 33.46 -4.58 16.36
CA GLN A 49 32.77 -3.61 15.49
C GLN A 49 32.45 -4.05 14.05
N HIS A 50 32.62 -5.32 13.66
CA HIS A 50 32.14 -5.79 12.36
C HIS A 50 31.61 -7.24 12.39
N GLN A 51 30.64 -7.51 13.26
CA GLN A 51 29.75 -8.66 13.16
C GLN A 51 28.40 -8.30 13.80
N LYS A 52 27.66 -7.38 13.19
CA LYS A 52 26.20 -7.44 13.30
C LYS A 52 25.71 -8.28 12.15
N GLN A 53 25.36 -9.49 12.53
CA GLN A 53 24.79 -10.54 11.72
C GLN A 53 23.64 -9.98 10.88
N ARG A 54 23.64 -10.29 9.60
CA ARG A 54 22.42 -10.37 8.80
C ARG A 54 21.58 -11.52 9.35
N SER A 55 20.91 -11.32 10.48
CA SER A 55 19.79 -12.16 10.87
C SER A 55 18.62 -11.70 10.01
N SER A 56 18.36 -12.44 8.93
CA SER A 56 17.09 -12.38 8.22
C SER A 56 16.02 -12.89 9.18
N PHE A 57 15.51 -12.00 10.04
CA PHE A 57 14.28 -12.24 10.76
C PHE A 57 13.19 -12.27 9.70
N HIS A 58 12.73 -13.46 9.33
CA HIS A 58 11.44 -13.57 8.67
C HIS A 58 10.42 -13.04 9.67
N ARG A 59 9.90 -11.83 9.43
CA ARG A 59 8.81 -11.27 10.22
C ARG A 59 7.66 -12.28 10.12
N LEU A 60 7.27 -12.87 11.26
CA LEU A 60 6.10 -13.75 11.30
C LEU A 60 4.88 -12.91 10.90
N SER A 61 4.03 -13.47 10.04
CA SER A 61 2.81 -12.80 9.61
C SER A 61 1.95 -12.46 10.85
N LYS A 62 1.48 -11.21 10.92
CA LYS A 62 0.51 -10.70 11.89
C LYS A 62 -0.91 -11.18 11.61
N ARG A 63 -1.16 -11.68 10.41
CA ARG A 63 -2.49 -12.14 10.01
C ARG A 63 -2.93 -13.27 10.95
N PRO A 64 -4.06 -13.14 11.65
CA PRO A 64 -4.66 -14.28 12.34
C PRO A 64 -4.77 -15.46 11.39
N VAL A 65 -4.43 -16.65 11.89
CA VAL A 65 -4.49 -17.90 11.11
C VAL A 65 -5.91 -18.07 10.60
N LEU A 66 -6.05 -18.41 9.30
CA LEU A 66 -7.34 -18.56 8.61
C LEU A 66 -8.35 -19.32 9.50
N GLY A 67 -9.47 -18.68 9.81
CA GLY A 67 -10.55 -19.25 10.63
C GLY A 67 -10.39 -19.19 12.16
N LEU A 68 -9.38 -18.50 12.69
CA LEU A 68 -9.19 -18.35 14.14
C LEU A 68 -9.23 -16.87 14.56
N ASP A 69 -10.39 -16.51 15.09
CA ASP A 69 -10.68 -15.35 15.94
C ASP A 69 -10.87 -13.97 15.29
N TRP A 70 -11.94 -13.82 14.51
CA TRP A 70 -12.66 -12.53 14.37
C TRP A 70 -13.73 -12.35 15.47
N SER A 71 -13.95 -13.36 16.32
CA SER A 71 -15.14 -13.57 17.13
C SER A 71 -14.91 -13.51 18.64
N SER A 72 -13.81 -12.94 19.13
CA SER A 72 -13.63 -12.68 20.56
C SER A 72 -14.67 -11.69 21.10
N THR A 73 -15.59 -11.22 20.25
CA THR A 73 -16.94 -10.83 20.64
C THR A 73 -18.01 -11.60 19.83
N LEU A 74 -18.38 -12.77 20.35
CA LEU A 74 -19.64 -13.52 20.19
C LEU A 74 -19.90 -14.37 18.93
N LEU A 75 -20.50 -15.53 19.23
CA LEU A 75 -20.99 -16.59 18.34
C LEU A 75 -22.20 -16.12 17.51
N PHE A 76 -22.37 -16.72 16.33
CA PHE A 76 -23.59 -16.92 15.53
C PHE A 76 -23.51 -16.38 14.08
N SER A 77 -24.21 -17.09 13.18
CA SER A 77 -23.97 -17.18 11.75
C SER A 77 -24.71 -16.10 10.95
N ALA A 78 -23.99 -15.33 10.13
CA ALA A 78 -24.55 -14.42 9.13
C ALA A 78 -24.61 -15.07 7.73
N GLU A 79 -25.68 -14.81 6.98
CA GLU A 79 -25.87 -15.32 5.61
C GLU A 79 -24.91 -14.65 4.62
N THR A 80 -24.05 -15.47 4.02
CA THR A 80 -22.95 -15.07 3.14
C THR A 80 -23.38 -15.19 1.67
N SER A 81 -23.37 -14.11 0.91
CA SER A 81 -23.61 -14.17 -0.54
C SER A 81 -22.28 -14.28 -1.28
N ARG A 82 -21.94 -15.51 -1.70
CA ARG A 82 -20.77 -15.82 -2.54
C ARG A 82 -21.19 -15.64 -4.00
N SER A 83 -20.79 -14.54 -4.63
CA SER A 83 -21.08 -14.31 -6.05
C SER A 83 -20.04 -15.01 -6.93
N TYR A 84 -20.44 -16.08 -7.60
CA TYR A 84 -19.71 -16.64 -8.74
C TYR A 84 -20.41 -16.21 -10.02
N CYS A 85 -19.92 -15.16 -10.66
CA CYS A 85 -20.36 -14.80 -12.00
C CYS A 85 -19.32 -15.34 -12.99
N THR A 86 -19.61 -16.47 -13.64
CA THR A 86 -18.85 -16.90 -14.83
C THR A 86 -19.49 -16.28 -16.06
N ASP A 87 -19.07 -15.07 -16.42
CA ASP A 87 -19.39 -14.52 -17.73
C ASP A 87 -18.39 -15.06 -18.77
N SER A 88 -18.92 -15.64 -19.84
CA SER A 88 -18.19 -16.49 -20.78
C SER A 88 -17.77 -15.75 -22.06
N THR A 89 -17.59 -14.43 -22.02
CA THR A 89 -17.30 -13.67 -23.25
C THR A 89 -16.33 -12.50 -23.06
N THR A 90 -15.15 -12.73 -22.46
CA THR A 90 -13.85 -12.10 -22.82
C THR A 90 -12.79 -12.52 -21.81
N GLY A 91 -11.69 -13.11 -22.29
CA GLY A 91 -10.59 -13.63 -21.46
C GLY A 91 -9.77 -12.56 -20.74
N GLN A 92 -10.22 -12.22 -19.54
CA GLN A 92 -9.39 -11.74 -18.43
C GLN A 92 -9.91 -12.47 -17.19
N ASP A 93 -9.20 -13.50 -16.73
CA ASP A 93 -9.49 -14.14 -15.43
C ASP A 93 -9.27 -13.09 -14.33
N GLN A 94 -10.33 -12.38 -13.95
CA GLN A 94 -10.27 -11.48 -12.82
C GLN A 94 -10.22 -12.37 -11.57
N PRO A 95 -9.16 -12.27 -10.74
CA PRO A 95 -9.00 -13.14 -9.58
C PRO A 95 -10.23 -12.99 -8.67
N PRO A 96 -10.61 -14.06 -7.95
CA PRO A 96 -11.78 -14.02 -7.07
C PRO A 96 -11.68 -12.84 -6.10
N THR A 97 -12.81 -12.19 -5.87
CA THR A 97 -12.97 -11.09 -4.92
C THR A 97 -14.12 -11.40 -3.97
N TYR A 98 -14.05 -10.89 -2.74
CA TYR A 98 -15.17 -10.93 -1.80
C TYR A 98 -15.66 -9.50 -1.57
N THR A 99 -16.98 -9.31 -1.60
CA THR A 99 -17.60 -7.99 -1.41
C THR A 99 -18.56 -8.01 -0.22
N SER A 100 -18.46 -7.01 0.64
CA SER A 100 -19.40 -6.77 1.74
C SER A 100 -19.89 -5.33 1.70
N SER A 101 -21.17 -5.12 2.03
CA SER A 101 -21.81 -3.80 2.02
C SER A 101 -22.34 -3.44 3.40
N LEU A 102 -22.01 -2.25 3.87
CA LEU A 102 -22.29 -1.77 5.22
C LEU A 102 -22.95 -0.39 5.18
N MET A 103 -23.89 -0.17 6.10
CA MET A 103 -24.42 1.16 6.39
C MET A 103 -23.70 1.73 7.62
N ILE A 104 -22.93 2.78 7.42
CA ILE A 104 -22.19 3.48 8.49
C ILE A 104 -22.98 4.72 8.88
N ARG A 105 -23.38 4.82 10.14
CA ARG A 105 -24.31 5.85 10.63
C ARG A 105 -23.64 7.06 11.27
N SER A 106 -22.34 6.98 11.56
CA SER A 106 -21.58 8.07 12.15
C SER A 106 -20.09 8.02 11.77
N PRO A 107 -19.35 9.14 11.92
CA PRO A 107 -17.90 9.17 11.76
C PRO A 107 -17.16 8.20 12.70
N GLU A 108 -17.64 8.04 13.93
CA GLU A 108 -17.04 7.13 14.92
C GLU A 108 -17.14 5.67 14.45
N SER A 109 -18.28 5.26 13.89
CA SER A 109 -18.42 3.94 13.28
C SER A 109 -17.53 3.74 12.06
N MET A 110 -17.23 4.80 11.31
CA MET A 110 -16.25 4.74 10.21
C MET A 110 -14.83 4.52 10.74
N GLU A 111 -14.45 5.19 11.83
CA GLU A 111 -13.15 4.95 12.49
C GLU A 111 -13.05 3.52 13.03
N GLN A 112 -14.11 3.01 13.68
CA GLN A 112 -14.16 1.62 14.14
C GLN A 112 -13.97 0.62 12.99
N LEU A 113 -14.52 0.92 11.80
CA LEU A 113 -14.33 0.07 10.62
C LEU A 113 -12.87 0.06 10.17
N GLY A 114 -12.24 1.24 10.15
CA GLY A 114 -10.81 1.36 9.89
C GLY A 114 -9.96 0.58 10.89
N GLN A 115 -10.26 0.69 12.18
CA GLN A 115 -9.57 -0.06 13.25
C GLN A 115 -9.68 -1.57 13.02
N LEU A 116 -10.90 -2.06 12.75
CA LEU A 116 -11.12 -3.49 12.56
C LEU A 116 -10.31 -4.06 11.39
N LEU A 117 -10.25 -3.32 10.28
CA LEU A 117 -9.54 -3.74 9.07
C LEU A 117 -8.02 -3.52 9.14
N ALA A 118 -7.53 -2.75 10.10
CA ALA A 118 -6.10 -2.58 10.37
C ALA A 118 -5.48 -3.79 11.08
N ARG A 119 -6.30 -4.62 11.72
CA ARG A 119 -5.83 -5.82 12.43
C ARG A 119 -5.20 -6.80 11.46
N GLY A 120 -3.93 -7.11 11.66
CA GLY A 120 -3.17 -8.00 10.77
C GLY A 120 -2.61 -7.31 9.53
N ALA A 121 -2.68 -5.97 9.42
CA ALA A 121 -2.05 -5.22 8.35
C ALA A 121 -0.51 -5.31 8.43
N GLU A 122 0.10 -5.58 7.28
CA GLU A 122 1.54 -5.80 7.13
C GLU A 122 2.14 -4.92 6.03
N ALA A 123 3.47 -4.75 6.07
CA ALA A 123 4.20 -4.10 4.99
C ALA A 123 3.84 -4.71 3.62
N GLY A 124 3.50 -3.87 2.65
CA GLY A 124 3.02 -4.27 1.33
C GLY A 124 1.49 -4.32 1.21
N ASP A 125 0.74 -4.17 2.30
CA ASP A 125 -0.71 -4.06 2.23
C ASP A 125 -1.14 -2.68 1.71
N VAL A 126 -2.05 -2.69 0.73
CA VAL A 126 -2.55 -1.48 0.07
C VAL A 126 -4.07 -1.42 0.17
N ILE A 127 -4.54 -0.31 0.72
CA ILE A 127 -5.95 0.01 0.95
C ILE A 127 -6.28 1.22 0.08
N LEU A 128 -7.22 1.05 -0.85
CA LEU A 128 -7.66 2.07 -1.80
C LEU A 128 -8.97 2.68 -1.32
N LEU A 129 -8.96 3.99 -1.07
CA LEU A 129 -10.09 4.75 -0.54
C LEU A 129 -10.78 5.53 -1.67
N ILE A 130 -11.96 5.07 -2.06
CA ILE A 130 -12.71 5.56 -3.21
C ILE A 130 -13.96 6.27 -2.71
N GLY A 131 -14.23 7.46 -3.23
CA GLY A 131 -15.44 8.20 -2.92
C GLY A 131 -15.24 9.70 -3.06
N ASP A 132 -16.35 10.43 -3.15
CA ASP A 132 -16.34 11.88 -3.35
C ASP A 132 -15.70 12.66 -2.18
N LEU A 133 -15.51 13.96 -2.40
CA LEU A 133 -15.02 14.84 -1.35
C LEU A 133 -16.00 14.84 -0.15
N GLY A 134 -15.47 14.67 1.07
CA GLY A 134 -16.28 14.68 2.29
C GLY A 134 -17.05 13.39 2.58
N THR A 135 -16.85 12.31 1.81
CA THR A 135 -17.51 11.02 2.09
C THR A 135 -16.99 10.30 3.33
N GLY A 136 -15.80 10.68 3.84
CA GLY A 136 -15.25 10.13 5.08
C GLY A 136 -14.01 9.25 4.92
N LYS A 137 -13.34 9.30 3.76
CA LYS A 137 -12.06 8.59 3.51
C LYS A 137 -11.02 8.81 4.63
N THR A 138 -10.74 10.07 4.97
CA THR A 138 -9.81 10.39 6.07
C THR A 138 -10.32 9.93 7.45
N CYS A 139 -11.63 9.79 7.65
CA CYS A 139 -12.19 9.25 8.88
C CYS A 139 -11.86 7.76 9.00
N PHE A 140 -12.01 6.99 7.93
CA PHE A 140 -11.55 5.60 7.85
C PHE A 140 -10.04 5.52 8.12
N SER A 141 -9.23 6.34 7.43
CA SER A 141 -7.76 6.32 7.61
C SER A 141 -7.34 6.59 9.05
N ARG A 142 -8.01 7.52 9.72
CA ARG A 142 -7.73 7.86 11.13
C ARG A 142 -7.90 6.65 12.03
N GLY A 143 -9.03 5.95 11.94
CA GLY A 143 -9.26 4.73 12.72
C GLY A 143 -8.20 3.67 12.44
N PHE A 144 -7.91 3.44 11.16
CA PHE A 144 -6.93 2.44 10.73
C PHE A 144 -5.52 2.75 11.26
N ILE A 145 -5.05 3.98 11.08
CA ILE A 145 -3.69 4.39 11.48
C ILE A 145 -3.52 4.37 12.99
N ARG A 146 -4.53 4.81 13.74
CA ARG A 146 -4.54 4.77 15.21
C ARG A 146 -4.45 3.34 15.74
N GLU A 147 -5.13 2.38 15.10
CA GLU A 147 -5.00 0.96 15.46
C GLU A 147 -3.58 0.46 15.17
N CYS A 148 -3.01 0.77 14.00
CA CYS A 148 -1.64 0.34 13.67
C CYS A 148 -0.59 0.90 14.65
N ALA A 149 -0.76 2.14 15.11
CA ALA A 149 0.13 2.82 16.05
C ALA A 149 -0.19 2.52 17.52
N GLU A 150 -1.30 1.84 17.81
CA GLU A 150 -1.86 1.65 19.16
C GLU A 150 -1.99 2.97 19.95
N ASP A 151 -2.32 4.06 19.27
CA ASP A 151 -2.45 5.40 19.84
C ASP A 151 -3.80 6.02 19.43
N PRO A 152 -4.81 6.00 20.32
CA PRO A 152 -6.13 6.55 20.02
C PRO A 152 -6.15 8.08 19.89
N ASP A 153 -5.16 8.78 20.44
CA ASP A 153 -5.07 10.24 20.45
C ASP A 153 -4.20 10.78 19.31
N LEU A 154 -3.54 9.89 18.56
CA LEU A 154 -2.69 10.25 17.41
C LEU A 154 -3.44 11.18 16.44
N LEU A 155 -2.79 12.29 16.10
CA LEU A 155 -3.32 13.28 15.17
C LEU A 155 -3.17 12.76 13.73
N VAL A 156 -4.26 12.27 13.16
CA VAL A 156 -4.34 11.87 11.75
C VAL A 156 -5.19 12.89 10.98
N THR A 157 -4.56 13.52 9.99
CA THR A 157 -5.19 14.56 9.15
C THR A 157 -5.07 14.19 7.68
N SER A 158 -5.93 14.78 6.84
CA SER A 158 -5.86 14.54 5.40
C SER A 158 -4.56 15.13 4.82
N PRO A 159 -3.79 14.35 4.05
CA PRO A 159 -2.53 14.79 3.46
C PRO A 159 -2.74 15.63 2.19
N SER A 160 -3.88 16.31 2.01
CA SER A 160 -4.22 16.99 0.74
C SER A 160 -3.21 18.04 0.23
N TYR A 161 -2.30 18.54 1.08
CA TYR A 161 -1.20 19.44 0.67
C TYR A 161 0.18 18.77 0.69
N LEU A 162 0.41 17.84 1.61
CA LEU A 162 1.69 17.12 1.74
C LEU A 162 1.77 15.94 0.77
N LEU A 163 0.64 15.53 0.19
CA LEU A 163 0.43 14.36 -0.67
C LEU A 163 0.62 13.02 0.05
N ASP A 164 1.50 12.97 1.06
CA ASP A 164 1.79 11.81 1.89
C ASP A 164 2.05 12.24 3.35
N ASN A 165 1.31 11.64 4.29
CA ASN A 165 1.60 11.68 5.71
C ASN A 165 2.07 10.29 6.15
N THR A 166 3.26 10.22 6.76
CA THR A 166 3.83 8.96 7.25
C THR A 166 3.68 8.83 8.76
N TYR A 167 3.28 7.65 9.21
CA TYR A 167 3.12 7.27 10.61
C TYR A 167 3.89 5.97 10.88
N GLU A 168 4.31 5.75 12.12
CA GLU A 168 5.00 4.53 12.53
C GLU A 168 4.03 3.64 13.33
N ALA A 169 3.85 2.39 12.88
CA ALA A 169 3.13 1.37 13.61
C ALA A 169 3.97 0.85 14.80
N THR A 170 3.33 0.23 15.79
CA THR A 170 3.99 -0.28 17.02
C THR A 170 5.15 -1.25 16.73
N ASP A 171 5.10 -1.97 15.60
CA ASP A 171 6.13 -2.92 15.19
C ASP A 171 7.20 -2.34 14.24
N GLY A 172 7.24 -1.00 14.12
CA GLY A 172 8.17 -0.23 13.29
C GLY A 172 7.84 -0.24 11.79
N THR A 173 6.69 -0.78 11.39
CA THR A 173 6.22 -0.69 9.99
C THR A 173 5.73 0.73 9.71
N MET A 174 6.13 1.29 8.56
CA MET A 174 5.62 2.60 8.14
C MET A 174 4.21 2.47 7.57
N VAL A 175 3.35 3.42 7.92
CA VAL A 175 1.99 3.57 7.40
C VAL A 175 1.91 4.89 6.66
N HIS A 176 1.69 4.82 5.35
CA HIS A 176 1.57 5.98 4.48
C HIS A 176 0.11 6.28 4.21
N HIS A 177 -0.34 7.47 4.56
CA HIS A 177 -1.63 8.02 4.15
C HIS A 177 -1.39 8.98 3.01
N MET A 178 -1.84 8.61 1.82
CA MET A 178 -1.60 9.36 0.59
C MET A 178 -2.91 9.92 0.03
N ASP A 179 -2.87 11.16 -0.47
CA ASP A 179 -3.96 11.78 -1.22
C ASP A 179 -3.45 12.18 -2.61
N LEU A 180 -3.84 11.38 -3.60
CA LEU A 180 -3.34 11.53 -4.97
C LEU A 180 -4.19 12.50 -5.80
N TYR A 181 -5.25 13.11 -5.25
CA TYR A 181 -6.21 13.93 -6.01
C TYR A 181 -5.55 14.99 -6.90
N ARG A 182 -4.45 15.57 -6.41
CA ARG A 182 -3.70 16.67 -7.06
C ARG A 182 -2.65 16.21 -8.06
N LEU A 183 -2.37 14.92 -8.16
CA LEU A 183 -1.37 14.40 -9.09
C LEU A 183 -1.93 14.37 -10.51
N SER A 184 -1.07 14.71 -11.46
CA SER A 184 -1.44 14.97 -12.85
C SER A 184 -0.99 13.90 -13.83
N GLY A 185 -0.10 12.99 -13.41
CA GLY A 185 0.36 11.88 -14.24
C GLY A 185 1.30 10.91 -13.54
N ALA A 186 1.75 9.90 -14.27
CA ALA A 186 2.63 8.84 -13.76
C ALA A 186 4.01 9.35 -13.31
N ASP A 187 4.52 10.43 -13.92
CA ASP A 187 5.81 11.03 -13.56
C ASP A 187 5.81 11.52 -12.10
N ASP A 188 4.70 12.09 -11.63
CA ASP A 188 4.56 12.55 -10.24
C ASP A 188 4.71 11.38 -9.26
N LEU A 189 4.19 10.20 -9.60
CA LEU A 189 4.25 8.99 -8.74
C LEU A 189 5.68 8.46 -8.61
N HIS A 190 6.46 8.53 -9.69
CA HIS A 190 7.87 8.11 -9.67
C HIS A 190 8.73 9.06 -8.84
N VAL A 191 8.50 10.37 -8.96
CA VAL A 191 9.22 11.38 -8.15
C VAL A 191 8.95 11.19 -6.66
N LEU A 192 7.74 10.79 -6.29
CA LEU A 192 7.34 10.52 -4.91
C LEU A 192 7.73 9.11 -4.41
N ASN A 193 8.43 8.31 -5.22
CA ASN A 193 8.82 6.93 -4.91
C ASN A 193 7.65 6.00 -4.52
N ILE A 194 6.45 6.26 -5.06
CA ILE A 194 5.22 5.49 -4.75
C ILE A 194 5.40 3.98 -4.98
N PRO A 195 6.03 3.50 -6.07
CA PRO A 195 6.16 2.05 -6.30
C PRO A 195 6.90 1.31 -5.18
N GLU A 196 7.95 1.92 -4.61
CA GLU A 196 8.71 1.30 -3.53
C GLU A 196 7.95 1.35 -2.21
N ILE A 197 7.30 2.49 -1.92
CA ILE A 197 6.45 2.66 -0.73
C ILE A 197 5.34 1.60 -0.69
N LEU A 198 4.64 1.39 -1.81
CA LEU A 198 3.56 0.38 -1.92
C LEU A 198 4.04 -1.05 -1.59
N SER A 199 5.31 -1.36 -1.79
CA SER A 199 5.87 -2.70 -1.57
C SER A 199 6.48 -2.92 -0.18
N THR A 200 6.77 -1.84 0.56
CA THR A 200 7.55 -1.89 1.80
C THR A 200 6.80 -1.40 3.03
N SER A 201 5.62 -0.83 2.83
CA SER A 201 4.84 -0.14 3.87
C SER A 201 3.36 -0.50 3.77
N VAL A 202 2.59 -0.19 4.82
CA VAL A 202 1.13 -0.20 4.74
C VAL A 202 0.70 1.11 4.09
N CYS A 203 -0.18 1.05 3.08
CA CYS A 203 -0.55 2.21 2.30
C CYS A 203 -2.06 2.43 2.28
N LEU A 204 -2.51 3.61 2.71
CA LEU A 204 -3.88 4.09 2.56
C LEU A 204 -3.89 5.16 1.47
N VAL A 205 -4.48 4.85 0.32
CA VAL A 205 -4.44 5.71 -0.87
C VAL A 205 -5.82 6.29 -1.15
N GLU A 206 -6.00 7.58 -0.89
CA GLU A 206 -7.16 8.33 -1.38
C GLU A 206 -6.99 8.68 -2.87
N TRP A 207 -8.10 8.63 -3.61
CA TRP A 207 -8.14 8.88 -5.07
C TRP A 207 -7.23 7.95 -5.87
N PRO A 208 -7.42 6.62 -5.72
CA PRO A 208 -6.51 5.62 -6.24
C PRO A 208 -6.49 5.52 -7.77
N ASP A 209 -7.45 6.10 -8.48
CA ASP A 209 -7.48 6.14 -9.96
C ASP A 209 -6.19 6.70 -10.56
N ARG A 210 -5.48 7.54 -9.78
CA ARG A 210 -4.19 8.11 -10.15
C ARG A 210 -3.06 7.09 -10.21
N LEU A 211 -3.15 5.98 -9.49
CA LEU A 211 -2.14 4.90 -9.53
C LEU A 211 -2.07 4.24 -10.91
N GLN A 212 -3.19 4.18 -11.64
CA GLN A 212 -3.27 3.53 -12.95
C GLN A 212 -2.66 2.12 -12.93
N HIS A 213 -1.60 1.88 -13.71
CA HIS A 213 -0.90 0.60 -13.84
C HIS A 213 -0.13 0.18 -12.58
N LEU A 214 0.05 1.08 -11.60
CA LEU A 214 0.66 0.77 -10.29
C LEU A 214 -0.35 0.19 -9.29
N THR A 215 -1.63 0.10 -9.64
CA THR A 215 -2.66 -0.49 -8.79
C THR A 215 -2.33 -1.96 -8.48
N PRO A 216 -2.08 -2.34 -7.21
CA PRO A 216 -1.70 -3.71 -6.87
C PRO A 216 -2.82 -4.72 -7.10
N SER A 217 -2.48 -5.95 -7.47
CA SER A 217 -3.47 -7.04 -7.66
C SER A 217 -4.04 -7.57 -6.34
N VAL A 218 -3.26 -7.51 -5.25
CA VAL A 218 -3.69 -7.82 -3.87
C VAL A 218 -3.88 -6.50 -3.15
N ARG A 219 -5.12 -6.23 -2.72
CA ARG A 219 -5.52 -4.94 -2.15
C ARG A 219 -6.88 -5.02 -1.47
N LEU A 220 -7.18 -4.04 -0.64
CA LEU A 220 -8.54 -3.74 -0.20
C LEU A 220 -9.04 -2.50 -0.93
N GLU A 221 -10.25 -2.55 -1.46
CA GLU A 221 -10.97 -1.34 -1.90
C GLU A 221 -12.06 -1.00 -0.89
N VAL A 222 -12.08 0.26 -0.44
CA VAL A 222 -13.11 0.82 0.43
C VAL A 222 -13.83 1.92 -0.35
N ARG A 223 -15.02 1.59 -0.85
CA ARG A 223 -15.85 2.48 -1.67
C ARG A 223 -16.90 3.13 -0.79
N ILE A 224 -16.83 4.45 -0.63
CA ILE A 224 -17.65 5.21 0.30
C ILE A 224 -18.53 6.18 -0.48
N SER A 225 -19.85 5.99 -0.38
CA SER A 225 -20.85 6.85 -0.99
C SER A 225 -21.64 7.61 0.09
N ALA A 226 -21.87 8.89 -0.14
CA ALA A 226 -22.74 9.68 0.71
C ALA A 226 -24.21 9.22 0.55
N THR A 227 -24.92 9.12 1.65
CA THR A 227 -26.39 8.97 1.67
C THR A 227 -27.02 10.21 2.33
N SER A 228 -28.29 10.14 2.72
CA SER A 228 -28.95 11.26 3.41
C SER A 228 -28.36 11.49 4.80
N GLY A 229 -28.00 12.74 5.11
CA GLY A 229 -27.44 13.13 6.40
C GLY A 229 -26.00 12.64 6.61
N ASP A 230 -25.70 12.17 7.82
CA ASP A 230 -24.36 11.72 8.19
C ASP A 230 -24.09 10.24 7.86
N CYS A 231 -25.10 9.54 7.33
CA CYS A 231 -24.95 8.15 6.92
C CYS A 231 -24.06 8.01 5.68
N ARG A 232 -23.32 6.90 5.60
CA ARG A 232 -22.49 6.51 4.47
C ARG A 232 -22.79 5.07 4.10
N PHE A 233 -22.92 4.80 2.81
CA PHE A 233 -22.90 3.44 2.29
C PHE A 233 -21.46 3.08 1.97
N VAL A 234 -20.96 1.99 2.56
CA VAL A 234 -19.60 1.50 2.38
C VAL A 234 -19.64 0.14 1.73
N GLU A 235 -18.97 0.00 0.60
CA GLU A 235 -18.71 -1.27 -0.05
C GLU A 235 -17.22 -1.61 0.10
N LEU A 236 -16.95 -2.77 0.69
CA LEU A 236 -15.62 -3.32 0.88
C LEU A 236 -15.39 -4.40 -0.18
N VAL A 237 -14.29 -4.31 -0.93
CA VAL A 237 -13.92 -5.31 -1.93
C VAL A 237 -12.52 -5.83 -1.63
N GLY A 238 -12.45 -7.09 -1.20
CA GLY A 238 -11.19 -7.76 -0.87
C GLY A 238 -10.59 -8.47 -2.09
N HIS A 239 -9.38 -8.09 -2.47
CA HIS A 239 -8.58 -8.77 -3.50
C HIS A 239 -7.41 -9.53 -2.87
N GLY A 240 -7.31 -10.82 -3.18
CA GLY A 240 -6.39 -11.75 -2.52
C GLY A 240 -6.99 -12.40 -1.27
N GLU A 241 -6.47 -13.57 -0.91
CA GLU A 241 -7.04 -14.46 0.11
C GLU A 241 -7.27 -13.75 1.46
N TRP A 242 -6.27 -13.04 1.96
CA TRP A 242 -6.38 -12.30 3.22
C TRP A 242 -7.49 -11.26 3.23
N TRP A 243 -7.53 -10.39 2.21
CA TRP A 243 -8.54 -9.33 2.17
C TRP A 243 -9.94 -9.88 1.94
N GLN A 244 -10.07 -11.02 1.25
CA GLN A 244 -11.37 -11.69 1.15
C GLN A 244 -11.88 -12.13 2.52
N GLU A 245 -11.02 -12.74 3.34
CA GLU A 245 -11.38 -13.16 4.68
C GLU A 245 -11.63 -11.98 5.62
N ALA A 246 -10.77 -10.96 5.60
CA ALA A 246 -10.93 -9.77 6.41
C ALA A 246 -12.23 -9.02 6.11
N VAL A 247 -12.61 -8.90 4.83
CA VAL A 247 -13.89 -8.29 4.44
C VAL A 247 -15.07 -9.15 4.88
N SER A 248 -14.97 -10.48 4.79
CA SER A 248 -16.01 -11.38 5.30
C SER A 248 -16.19 -11.24 6.81
N GLY A 249 -15.09 -11.18 7.57
CA GLY A 249 -15.12 -11.01 9.02
C GLY A 249 -15.66 -9.64 9.44
N ALA A 250 -15.21 -8.57 8.79
CA ALA A 250 -15.68 -7.21 9.06
C ALA A 250 -17.16 -7.03 8.74
N GLY A 251 -17.64 -7.66 7.66
CA GLY A 251 -19.06 -7.68 7.30
C GLY A 251 -19.94 -8.24 8.42
N ALA A 252 -19.55 -9.38 8.99
CA ALA A 252 -20.27 -10.02 10.09
C ALA A 252 -20.26 -9.13 11.35
N ALA A 253 -19.08 -8.66 11.78
CA ALA A 253 -18.95 -7.86 12.99
C ALA A 253 -19.76 -6.54 12.97
N PHE A 254 -19.88 -5.90 11.80
CA PHE A 254 -20.64 -4.65 11.67
C PHE A 254 -22.16 -4.84 11.55
N ALA A 255 -22.63 -6.00 11.07
CA ALA A 255 -24.05 -6.33 11.08
C ALA A 255 -24.54 -6.52 12.53
N ASP A 256 -23.72 -7.15 13.36
CA ASP A 256 -24.04 -7.46 14.75
C ASP A 256 -24.06 -6.22 15.67
N ALA A 257 -23.19 -5.24 15.42
CA ALA A 257 -23.11 -4.01 16.22
C ALA A 257 -24.26 -3.00 15.97
N ASN A 258 -25.10 -3.24 14.95
CA ASN A 258 -26.08 -2.28 14.44
C ASN A 258 -27.53 -2.80 14.42
N THR A 259 -27.78 -3.92 15.12
CA THR A 259 -29.10 -4.51 15.40
C THR A 259 -29.50 -4.23 16.85
#